data_AF-A0A4U8UXP5-F1
#
_entry.id   AF-A0A4U8UXP5-F1
#
_cell.length_a   1.000
_cell.length_b   1.000
_cell.length_c   1.000
_cell.angle_alpha   90.00
_cell.angle_beta   90.00
_cell.angle_gamma   90.00
#
_symmetry.space_group_name_H-M   'P 1'
#
loop_
_entity.id
_entity.type
_entity.pdbx_description
1 polymer ?
#
loop_
_entity_poly.entity_id
_entity_poly.type
_entity_poly.pdbx_seq_one_letter_code
_entity_poly.pdbx_strand_id
1 'polypeptide(L)'
;MLRSRLITGFQRFLSTAMAPRREMIAVCQMTSDHSMDKSFETMKDMIQRAADRKCKMVFFPECCDFIGRTREESIDMAMYDTSSFIAALRQEALKNNIWLSLGGIHEKVDYSKENLPNVDSKVGCKPKNCHMIIDESGSIVEKYRKLHLFDLEIPGKVRLMESEFSSAGHKLIPPVGTPVGRLGLGICYDVRFPELSLWYRRQGAEILSYPAAFTVNTGLAHWEPLLRARAIETQSYVVAAAQTGKHNDKRSSYGHSMVVDPWGAVIAQCSENVDMCFAEINLDYLNEVRTMQPVFQHRRNDLYSFHANSATTPSGELNFGGHKISKDTVFYQTGLSYAFVNLKPAVEGHVLISPLRDVLRLNELTDEETADLFIVAKRVQSVIEKVYGTTSSTIAVQDGPLAGQSVKHVHVHIVPRKPGDFKEDQIYKELEKHDRDGRPPRTPSEMATEAEKYRKLM
;
A
#
# COMPACT_ATOMS: atom_id res chain seq x y z
N MET A 1 -12.99 -17.29 -70.00
CA MET A 1 -14.44 -17.51 -69.80
C MET A 1 -14.58 -18.76 -68.95
N LEU A 2 -15.30 -18.86 -67.84
CA LEU A 2 -16.22 -17.96 -67.14
C LEU A 2 -16.25 -18.43 -65.66
N ARG A 3 -16.02 -17.48 -64.74
CA ARG A 3 -16.70 -17.25 -63.45
C ARG A 3 -17.46 -18.40 -62.78
N SER A 4 -17.07 -18.78 -61.57
CA SER A 4 -17.85 -18.58 -60.31
C SER A 4 -17.33 -19.45 -59.17
N ARG A 5 -17.55 -18.99 -57.93
CA ARG A 5 -17.24 -19.61 -56.62
C ARG A 5 -15.90 -19.22 -56.00
N LEU A 6 -15.91 -18.07 -55.32
CA LEU A 6 -15.13 -17.80 -54.10
C LEU A 6 -15.59 -16.47 -53.47
N ILE A 7 -16.85 -16.39 -53.05
CA ILE A 7 -17.32 -15.36 -52.09
C ILE A 7 -18.38 -16.00 -51.21
N THR A 8 -17.96 -16.58 -50.09
CA THR A 8 -18.78 -16.76 -48.87
C THR A 8 -17.85 -17.26 -47.77
N GLY A 9 -17.34 -16.34 -46.95
CA GLY A 9 -16.46 -16.69 -45.82
C GLY A 9 -15.94 -15.46 -45.08
N PHE A 10 -16.72 -14.38 -45.01
CA PHE A 10 -16.38 -13.20 -44.23
C PHE A 10 -17.63 -12.74 -43.49
N GLN A 11 -18.01 -13.48 -42.44
CA GLN A 11 -18.92 -12.96 -41.42
C GLN A 11 -18.84 -13.80 -40.14
N ARG A 12 -18.72 -13.07 -39.02
CA ARG A 12 -18.85 -13.48 -37.61
C ARG A 12 -17.65 -14.18 -36.96
N PHE A 13 -16.58 -13.41 -36.75
CA PHE A 13 -16.04 -13.30 -35.39
C PHE A 13 -16.74 -12.13 -34.72
N LEU A 14 -17.91 -12.39 -34.13
CA LEU A 14 -18.48 -11.49 -33.13
C LEU A 14 -17.53 -11.57 -31.93
N SER A 15 -16.73 -10.52 -31.76
CA SER A 15 -16.18 -10.14 -30.46
C SER A 15 -17.34 -10.17 -29.47
N THR A 16 -17.34 -11.13 -28.56
CA THR A 16 -18.12 -11.03 -27.32
C THR A 16 -17.50 -9.88 -26.54
N ALA A 17 -17.95 -8.66 -26.80
CA ALA A 17 -17.70 -7.55 -25.90
C ALA A 17 -18.14 -8.02 -24.51
N MET A 18 -17.19 -8.09 -23.57
CA MET A 18 -17.52 -8.35 -22.17
C MET A 18 -18.58 -7.34 -21.75
N ALA A 19 -19.58 -7.79 -20.99
CA ALA A 19 -20.57 -6.87 -20.43
C ALA A 19 -19.85 -5.75 -19.65
N PRO A 20 -20.34 -4.51 -19.73
CA PRO A 20 -19.64 -3.39 -19.12
C PRO A 20 -19.48 -3.59 -17.61
N ARG A 21 -18.29 -3.31 -17.07
CA ARG A 21 -18.02 -3.43 -15.63
C ARG A 21 -18.60 -2.22 -14.89
N ARG A 22 -19.87 -2.33 -14.55
CA ARG A 22 -20.66 -1.31 -13.84
C ARG A 22 -21.14 -1.87 -12.52
N GLU A 23 -20.78 -1.22 -11.42
CA GLU A 23 -21.16 -1.66 -10.09
C GLU A 23 -21.67 -0.50 -9.25
N MET A 24 -22.77 -0.74 -8.53
CA MET A 24 -23.37 0.23 -7.64
C MET A 24 -22.66 0.23 -6.28
N ILE A 25 -22.37 1.42 -5.76
CA ILE A 25 -21.82 1.63 -4.42
C ILE A 25 -22.68 2.60 -3.61
N ALA A 26 -22.55 2.53 -2.28
CA ALA A 26 -23.12 3.50 -1.35
C ALA A 26 -22.01 4.17 -0.53
N VAL A 27 -22.10 5.48 -0.37
CA VAL A 27 -21.14 6.27 0.44
C VAL A 27 -21.89 6.92 1.57
N CYS A 28 -21.51 6.57 2.79
CA CYS A 28 -22.19 6.99 4.01
C CYS A 28 -21.58 8.28 4.58
N GLN A 29 -22.47 9.10 5.13
CA GLN A 29 -22.16 10.27 5.92
C GLN A 29 -22.79 10.13 7.30
N MET A 30 -22.00 10.28 8.36
CA MET A 30 -22.50 10.13 9.73
C MET A 30 -21.98 11.20 10.67
N THR A 31 -22.57 11.26 11.85
CA THR A 31 -22.10 12.08 12.96
C THR A 31 -21.87 11.15 14.15
N SER A 32 -20.72 10.48 14.18
CA SER A 32 -20.37 9.60 15.29
C SER A 32 -20.18 10.42 16.58
N ASP A 33 -20.71 9.94 17.70
CA ASP A 33 -20.44 10.44 19.04
C ASP A 33 -19.66 9.37 19.82
N HIS A 34 -19.60 9.49 21.15
CA HIS A 34 -18.92 8.54 22.02
C HIS A 34 -19.74 7.25 22.27
N SER A 35 -20.86 7.02 21.57
CA SER A 35 -21.69 5.82 21.69
C SER A 35 -21.53 4.91 20.49
N MET A 36 -20.74 3.85 20.66
CA MET A 36 -20.56 2.83 19.63
C MET A 36 -21.87 2.12 19.25
N ASP A 37 -22.81 1.97 20.19
CA ASP A 37 -24.12 1.37 19.91
C ASP A 37 -24.93 2.22 18.92
N LYS A 38 -24.93 3.56 19.10
CA LYS A 38 -25.57 4.47 18.14
C LYS A 38 -24.90 4.45 16.77
N SER A 39 -23.56 4.43 16.76
CA SER A 39 -22.80 4.28 15.51
C SER A 39 -23.17 2.98 14.81
N PHE A 40 -23.23 1.86 15.53
CA PHE A 40 -23.60 0.56 14.99
C PHE A 40 -25.01 0.57 14.38
N GLU A 41 -26.01 1.06 15.10
CA GLU A 41 -27.39 1.10 14.57
C GLU A 41 -27.48 1.99 13.31
N THR A 42 -26.75 3.11 13.29
CA THR A 42 -26.65 3.97 12.10
C THR A 42 -25.99 3.23 10.93
N MET A 43 -24.88 2.55 11.17
CA MET A 43 -24.17 1.77 10.15
C MET A 43 -25.03 0.63 9.62
N LYS A 44 -25.75 -0.06 10.50
CA LYS A 44 -26.64 -1.18 10.15
C LYS A 44 -27.81 -0.74 9.29
N ASP A 45 -28.50 0.35 9.63
CA ASP A 45 -29.52 0.95 8.76
C ASP A 45 -28.94 1.25 7.38
N MET A 46 -27.75 1.86 7.36
CA MET A 46 -27.09 2.25 6.12
C MET A 46 -26.68 1.05 5.24
N ILE A 47 -26.19 -0.02 5.85
CA ILE A 47 -25.87 -1.29 5.17
C ILE A 47 -27.13 -1.89 4.55
N GLN A 48 -28.23 -1.96 5.30
CA GLN A 48 -29.48 -2.54 4.83
C GLN A 48 -30.02 -1.77 3.61
N ARG A 49 -30.07 -0.44 3.68
CA ARG A 49 -30.53 0.41 2.58
C ARG A 49 -29.64 0.31 1.33
N ALA A 50 -28.34 0.12 1.51
CA ALA A 50 -27.42 -0.13 0.41
C ALA A 50 -27.65 -1.50 -0.24
N ALA A 51 -27.90 -2.53 0.57
CA ALA A 51 -28.24 -3.86 0.11
C ALA A 51 -29.58 -3.88 -0.66
N ASP A 52 -30.59 -3.14 -0.19
CA ASP A 52 -31.88 -2.99 -0.87
C ASP A 52 -31.73 -2.38 -2.28
N ARG A 53 -30.70 -1.54 -2.48
CA ARG A 53 -30.32 -0.97 -3.79
C ARG A 53 -29.30 -1.81 -4.56
N LYS A 54 -29.00 -3.03 -4.08
CA LYS A 54 -28.06 -3.98 -4.69
C LYS A 54 -26.65 -3.41 -4.87
N CYS A 55 -26.24 -2.52 -3.97
CA CYS A 55 -24.85 -2.07 -3.93
C CYS A 55 -23.93 -3.26 -3.65
N LYS A 56 -22.73 -3.24 -4.25
CA LYS A 56 -21.69 -4.24 -3.99
C LYS A 56 -20.79 -3.88 -2.82
N MET A 57 -20.68 -2.59 -2.52
CA MET A 57 -19.79 -2.09 -1.49
C MET A 57 -20.35 -0.83 -0.83
N VAL A 58 -20.19 -0.72 0.49
CA VAL A 58 -20.56 0.44 1.31
C VAL A 58 -19.31 1.06 1.94
N PHE A 59 -19.20 2.39 1.85
CA PHE A 59 -18.07 3.13 2.38
C PHE A 59 -18.49 3.97 3.59
N PHE A 60 -17.87 3.70 4.73
CA PHE A 60 -18.05 4.44 5.98
C PHE A 60 -16.89 5.40 6.23
N PRO A 61 -17.11 6.51 6.95
CA PRO A 61 -16.06 7.48 7.19
C PRO A 61 -15.01 7.03 8.20
N GLU A 62 -13.98 7.87 8.36
CA GLU A 62 -13.06 7.84 9.49
C GLU A 62 -13.83 8.02 10.80
N CYS A 63 -13.34 7.40 11.88
CA CYS A 63 -13.98 7.40 13.20
C CYS A 63 -15.45 6.91 13.16
N CYS A 64 -15.79 5.99 12.24
CA CYS A 64 -17.15 5.47 12.13
C CYS A 64 -17.58 4.61 13.32
N ASP A 65 -16.63 4.13 14.11
CA ASP A 65 -16.87 3.50 15.41
C ASP A 65 -17.38 4.50 16.44
N PHE A 66 -16.60 5.52 16.75
CA PHE A 66 -16.94 6.54 17.73
C PHE A 66 -16.04 7.78 17.60
N ILE A 67 -16.47 8.86 18.22
CA ILE A 67 -15.66 10.06 18.46
C ILE A 67 -15.69 10.37 19.96
N GLY A 68 -14.54 10.16 20.61
CA GLY A 68 -14.38 10.42 22.04
C GLY A 68 -14.48 11.91 22.40
N ARG A 69 -14.81 12.18 23.66
CA ARG A 69 -14.89 13.51 24.27
C ARG A 69 -13.53 14.00 24.74
N THR A 70 -12.67 13.06 25.14
CA THR A 70 -11.28 13.31 25.53
C THR A 70 -10.33 12.37 24.81
N ARG A 71 -9.04 12.68 24.88
CA ARG A 71 -7.97 11.84 24.35
C ARG A 71 -7.93 10.49 25.09
N GLU A 72 -8.03 10.51 26.41
CA GLU A 72 -7.96 9.33 27.27
C GLU A 72 -9.11 8.38 26.96
N GLU A 73 -10.33 8.92 26.84
CA GLU A 73 -11.51 8.15 26.42
C GLU A 73 -11.30 7.51 25.04
N SER A 74 -10.70 8.24 24.10
CA SER A 74 -10.45 7.71 22.75
C SER A 74 -9.45 6.55 22.74
N ILE A 75 -8.44 6.59 23.62
CA ILE A 75 -7.47 5.51 23.78
C ILE A 75 -8.13 4.30 24.47
N ASP A 76 -8.92 4.54 25.51
CA ASP A 76 -9.56 3.48 26.30
C ASP A 76 -10.61 2.73 25.49
N MET A 77 -11.39 3.44 24.67
CA MET A 77 -12.45 2.89 23.83
C MET A 77 -11.96 2.19 22.56
N ALA A 78 -10.70 2.38 22.17
CA ALA A 78 -10.13 1.69 21.02
C ALA A 78 -10.27 0.15 21.16
N MET A 79 -10.35 -0.56 20.04
CA MET A 79 -10.75 -1.96 20.02
C MET A 79 -9.82 -2.84 19.20
N TYR A 80 -9.76 -4.12 19.53
CA TYR A 80 -9.15 -5.12 18.65
C TYR A 80 -10.11 -5.45 17.50
N ASP A 81 -9.57 -5.99 16.41
CA ASP A 81 -10.36 -6.48 15.27
C ASP A 81 -11.26 -7.69 15.61
N THR A 82 -11.02 -8.34 16.75
CA THR A 82 -11.86 -9.40 17.33
C THR A 82 -12.97 -8.88 18.25
N SER A 83 -13.19 -7.57 18.33
CA SER A 83 -14.23 -7.01 19.20
C SER A 83 -15.64 -7.39 18.75
N SER A 84 -16.60 -7.35 19.68
CA SER A 84 -18.01 -7.60 19.39
C SER A 84 -18.58 -6.63 18.36
N PHE A 85 -18.13 -5.38 18.36
CA PHE A 85 -18.53 -4.36 17.38
C PHE A 85 -18.13 -4.75 15.95
N ILE A 86 -16.87 -5.14 15.75
CA ILE A 86 -16.39 -5.59 14.43
C ILE A 86 -17.05 -6.92 14.05
N ALA A 87 -17.23 -7.85 14.98
CA ALA A 87 -17.95 -9.10 14.74
C ALA A 87 -19.39 -8.86 14.26
N ALA A 88 -20.10 -7.88 14.84
CA ALA A 88 -21.45 -7.53 14.42
C ALA A 88 -21.48 -6.93 13.01
N LEU A 89 -20.54 -6.04 12.66
CA LEU A 89 -20.43 -5.50 11.30
C LEU A 89 -20.10 -6.59 10.26
N ARG A 90 -19.26 -7.56 10.61
CA ARG A 90 -18.96 -8.73 9.77
C ARG A 90 -20.22 -9.59 9.54
N GLN A 91 -21.07 -9.74 10.55
CA GLN A 91 -22.37 -10.42 10.40
C GLN A 91 -23.32 -9.65 9.49
N GLU A 92 -23.36 -8.32 9.59
CA GLU A 92 -24.17 -7.50 8.68
C GLU A 92 -23.65 -7.56 7.24
N ALA A 93 -22.32 -7.58 7.01
CA ALA A 93 -21.74 -7.81 5.68
C ALA A 93 -22.19 -9.15 5.07
N LEU A 94 -22.09 -10.23 5.86
CA LEU A 94 -22.50 -11.57 5.48
C LEU A 94 -24.00 -11.65 5.17
N LYS A 95 -24.84 -11.14 6.08
CA LYS A 95 -26.30 -11.16 5.96
C LYS A 95 -26.78 -10.43 4.71
N ASN A 96 -26.14 -9.31 4.39
CA ASN A 96 -26.53 -8.44 3.28
C ASN A 96 -25.77 -8.75 1.98
N ASN A 97 -24.84 -9.72 1.99
CA ASN A 97 -24.00 -10.09 0.85
C ASN A 97 -23.31 -8.89 0.19
N ILE A 98 -22.63 -8.08 1.02
CA ILE A 98 -22.08 -6.78 0.62
C ILE A 98 -20.70 -6.54 1.25
N TRP A 99 -19.81 -5.88 0.51
CA TRP A 99 -18.51 -5.46 1.03
C TRP A 99 -18.62 -4.19 1.87
N LEU A 100 -17.79 -4.07 2.90
CA LEU A 100 -17.71 -2.89 3.75
C LEU A 100 -16.31 -2.28 3.71
N SER A 101 -16.24 -0.96 3.57
CA SER A 101 -15.06 -0.15 3.84
C SER A 101 -15.28 0.60 5.14
N LEU A 102 -14.70 0.12 6.24
CA LEU A 102 -14.73 0.80 7.54
C LEU A 102 -13.59 1.81 7.59
N GLY A 103 -13.91 3.08 7.36
CA GLY A 103 -12.94 4.08 6.90
C GLY A 103 -11.88 4.58 7.90
N GLY A 104 -11.87 4.09 9.13
CA GLY A 104 -10.90 4.51 10.14
C GLY A 104 -11.39 4.16 11.54
N ILE A 105 -11.25 2.89 11.93
CA ILE A 105 -11.55 2.39 13.28
C ILE A 105 -10.35 2.67 14.18
N HIS A 106 -10.61 2.98 15.46
CA HIS A 106 -9.58 3.07 16.48
C HIS A 106 -9.10 1.66 16.87
N GLU A 107 -8.06 1.16 16.19
CA GLU A 107 -7.51 -0.18 16.37
C GLU A 107 -6.50 -0.21 17.52
N LYS A 108 -6.75 -1.04 18.54
CA LYS A 108 -5.73 -1.44 19.52
C LYS A 108 -4.75 -2.39 18.86
N VAL A 109 -3.46 -2.13 19.02
CA VAL A 109 -2.37 -2.95 18.48
C VAL A 109 -1.57 -3.56 19.61
N ASP A 110 -1.33 -4.85 19.50
CA ASP A 110 -0.40 -5.57 20.37
C ASP A 110 1.04 -5.35 19.86
N TYR A 111 1.68 -4.30 20.35
CA TYR A 111 3.03 -3.91 19.95
C TYR A 111 4.09 -4.96 20.27
N SER A 112 3.81 -5.94 21.16
CA SER A 112 4.75 -7.04 21.43
C SER A 112 4.88 -8.01 20.25
N LYS A 113 3.90 -8.02 19.35
CA LYS A 113 3.85 -8.88 18.16
C LYS A 113 4.26 -8.15 16.88
N GLU A 114 4.41 -6.82 16.92
CA GLU A 114 4.92 -6.07 15.79
C GLU A 114 6.43 -5.87 15.94
N ASN A 115 7.22 -6.41 15.01
CA ASN A 115 8.66 -6.16 14.90
C ASN A 115 8.90 -4.70 14.45
N LEU A 116 8.59 -3.74 15.31
CA LEU A 116 8.74 -2.33 15.01
C LEU A 116 10.13 -1.85 15.46
N PRO A 117 10.98 -1.37 14.55
CA PRO A 117 12.22 -0.71 14.94
C PRO A 117 11.91 0.61 15.68
N ASN A 118 12.58 0.84 16.81
CA ASN A 118 12.58 2.12 17.54
C ASN A 118 11.22 2.61 18.07
N VAL A 119 10.43 1.73 18.69
CA VAL A 119 9.23 2.17 19.43
C VAL A 119 9.64 2.58 20.83
N ASP A 120 9.51 3.88 21.13
CA ASP A 120 9.58 4.39 22.49
C ASP A 120 8.53 3.67 23.35
N SER A 121 8.91 3.19 24.53
CA SER A 121 8.05 2.46 25.48
C SER A 121 6.69 3.14 25.77
N LYS A 122 6.58 4.46 25.55
CA LYS A 122 5.33 5.24 25.68
C LYS A 122 4.41 5.20 24.46
N VAL A 123 4.89 4.78 23.29
CA VAL A 123 4.08 4.63 22.06
C VAL A 123 3.26 3.34 22.09
N GLY A 124 3.67 2.35 22.89
CA GLY A 124 3.04 1.02 23.00
C GLY A 124 1.59 0.98 23.49
N CYS A 125 0.97 2.13 23.80
CA CYS A 125 -0.43 2.22 24.25
C CYS A 125 -1.34 3.03 23.31
N LYS A 126 -0.81 3.61 22.22
CA LYS A 126 -1.64 4.43 21.31
C LYS A 126 -2.33 3.56 20.27
N PRO A 127 -3.64 3.74 20.01
CA PRO A 127 -4.31 3.07 18.90
C PRO A 127 -3.76 3.51 17.54
N LYS A 128 -4.10 2.73 16.50
CA LYS A 128 -3.93 3.10 15.10
C LYS A 128 -5.27 3.53 14.53
N ASN A 129 -5.25 4.45 13.58
CA ASN A 129 -6.40 4.76 12.75
C ASN A 129 -6.41 3.79 11.56
N CYS A 130 -7.35 2.85 11.56
CA CYS A 130 -7.32 1.65 10.72
C CYS A 130 -8.51 1.59 9.75
N HIS A 131 -8.23 1.74 8.46
CA HIS A 131 -9.18 1.51 7.39
C HIS A 131 -9.23 0.01 7.07
N MET A 132 -10.36 -0.61 7.40
CA MET A 132 -10.57 -2.05 7.29
C MET A 132 -11.52 -2.37 6.14
N ILE A 133 -11.14 -3.31 5.28
CA ILE A 133 -12.00 -3.84 4.23
C ILE A 133 -12.53 -5.21 4.66
N ILE A 134 -13.85 -5.37 4.62
CA ILE A 134 -14.56 -6.61 4.93
C ILE A 134 -15.30 -7.07 3.67
N ASP A 135 -15.13 -8.33 3.30
CA ASP A 135 -15.82 -8.92 2.15
C ASP A 135 -17.24 -9.39 2.48
N GLU A 136 -17.96 -9.87 1.47
CA GLU A 136 -19.33 -10.39 1.60
C GLU A 136 -19.42 -11.69 2.43
N SER A 137 -18.30 -12.37 2.69
CA SER A 137 -18.26 -13.51 3.61
C SER A 137 -18.12 -13.08 5.08
N GLY A 138 -17.92 -11.79 5.31
CA GLY A 138 -17.58 -11.24 6.61
C GLY A 138 -16.11 -11.47 6.98
N SER A 139 -15.21 -11.67 6.02
CA SER A 139 -13.77 -11.79 6.28
C SER A 139 -13.09 -10.43 6.14
N ILE A 140 -12.14 -10.12 7.04
CA ILE A 140 -11.30 -8.94 6.90
C ILE A 140 -10.24 -9.26 5.84
N VAL A 141 -10.31 -8.60 4.69
CA VAL A 141 -9.40 -8.88 3.55
C VAL A 141 -8.13 -8.05 3.59
N GLU A 142 -8.20 -6.83 4.16
CA GLU A 142 -7.04 -5.95 4.29
C GLU A 142 -7.27 -4.87 5.36
N LYS A 143 -6.16 -4.38 5.93
CA LYS A 143 -6.10 -3.27 6.89
C LYS A 143 -5.05 -2.26 6.47
N TYR A 144 -5.49 -1.04 6.15
CA TYR A 144 -4.60 0.12 5.99
C TYR A 144 -4.58 0.95 7.27
N ARG A 145 -3.38 1.29 7.75
CA ARG A 145 -3.23 2.18 8.92
C ARG A 145 -2.71 3.52 8.47
N LYS A 146 -3.40 4.58 8.86
CA LYS A 146 -3.13 5.98 8.46
C LYS A 146 -1.65 6.31 8.54
N LEU A 147 -1.06 6.70 7.42
CA LEU A 147 0.37 6.99 7.36
C LEU A 147 0.66 8.42 7.81
N HIS A 148 -0.19 9.36 7.42
CA HIS A 148 0.00 10.77 7.72
C HIS A 148 -0.97 11.22 8.82
N LEU A 149 -0.45 11.45 10.03
CA LEU A 149 -1.24 11.97 11.13
C LEU A 149 -1.43 13.49 11.01
N PHE A 150 -2.60 13.98 11.40
CA PHE A 150 -2.89 15.41 11.43
C PHE A 150 -2.40 16.06 12.72
N ASP A 151 -1.24 16.71 12.62
CA ASP A 151 -0.71 17.55 13.69
C ASP A 151 -0.77 19.02 13.26
N LEU A 152 -1.63 19.79 13.91
CA LEU A 152 -1.78 21.22 13.73
C LEU A 152 -1.54 21.95 15.05
N GLU A 153 -0.45 22.71 15.09
CA GLU A 153 -0.16 23.63 16.18
C GLU A 153 -0.06 25.05 15.65
N ILE A 154 -1.03 25.89 16.03
CA ILE A 154 -1.01 27.32 15.78
C ILE A 154 -0.99 28.02 17.14
N PRO A 155 0.17 28.60 17.56
CA PRO A 155 0.32 29.26 18.84
C PRO A 155 -0.81 30.27 19.12
N GLY A 156 -1.48 30.13 20.26
CA GLY A 156 -2.58 31.00 20.69
C GLY A 156 -3.91 30.84 19.95
N LYS A 157 -4.05 29.89 19.00
CA LYS A 157 -5.30 29.66 18.26
C LYS A 157 -5.84 28.24 18.41
N VAL A 158 -5.10 27.25 17.91
CA VAL A 158 -5.56 25.85 17.83
C VAL A 158 -4.37 24.92 18.02
N ARG A 159 -4.52 23.93 18.89
CA ARG A 159 -3.63 22.77 18.99
C ARG A 159 -4.47 21.51 18.82
N LEU A 160 -4.27 20.79 17.71
CA LEU A 160 -4.88 19.49 17.46
C LEU A 160 -3.77 18.55 16.97
N MET A 161 -3.34 17.63 17.83
CA MET A 161 -2.23 16.73 17.56
C MET A 161 -2.73 15.28 17.56
N GLU A 162 -3.04 14.74 16.37
CA GLU A 162 -3.45 13.34 16.23
C GLU A 162 -2.37 12.39 16.75
N SER A 163 -1.09 12.76 16.63
CA SER A 163 0.04 12.00 17.16
C SER A 163 0.06 11.86 18.69
N GLU A 164 -0.70 12.67 19.43
CA GLU A 164 -0.80 12.53 20.89
C GLU A 164 -1.67 11.33 21.30
N PHE A 165 -2.65 10.94 20.48
CA PHE A 165 -3.64 9.91 20.82
C PHE A 165 -3.75 8.77 19.80
N SER A 166 -3.06 8.85 18.67
CA SER A 166 -2.91 7.76 17.69
C SER A 166 -1.45 7.62 17.26
N SER A 167 -1.13 6.53 16.58
CA SER A 167 0.19 6.35 15.98
C SER A 167 0.09 5.98 14.50
N ALA A 168 1.09 6.38 13.73
CA ALA A 168 1.08 6.19 12.28
C ALA A 168 1.25 4.73 11.88
N GLY A 169 0.68 4.35 10.74
CA GLY A 169 1.06 3.13 10.03
C GLY A 169 2.51 3.16 9.59
N HIS A 170 3.08 1.97 9.34
CA HIS A 170 4.51 1.81 9.01
C HIS A 170 4.75 1.06 7.70
N LYS A 171 3.70 0.73 6.95
CA LYS A 171 3.76 -0.05 5.72
C LYS A 171 2.79 0.49 4.67
N LEU A 172 3.25 0.53 3.43
CA LEU A 172 2.40 0.76 2.27
C LEU A 172 1.62 -0.52 1.95
N ILE A 173 0.31 -0.41 1.80
CA ILE A 173 -0.60 -1.50 1.48
C ILE A 173 -1.03 -1.36 0.02
N PRO A 174 -0.81 -2.34 -0.87
CA PRO A 174 -1.19 -2.19 -2.28
C PRO A 174 -2.71 -2.14 -2.48
N PRO A 175 -3.22 -1.69 -3.65
CA PRO A 175 -4.64 -1.68 -3.94
C PRO A 175 -5.27 -3.07 -3.81
N VAL A 176 -6.38 -3.14 -3.07
CA VAL A 176 -7.13 -4.38 -2.80
C VAL A 176 -8.06 -4.68 -3.98
N GLY A 177 -8.12 -5.94 -4.41
CA GLY A 177 -9.14 -6.37 -5.37
C GLY A 177 -10.50 -6.45 -4.71
N THR A 178 -11.49 -5.72 -5.23
CA THR A 178 -12.88 -5.72 -4.73
C THR A 178 -13.85 -5.95 -5.91
N PRO A 179 -15.14 -6.25 -5.65
CA PRO A 179 -16.13 -6.40 -6.71
C PRO A 179 -16.30 -5.14 -7.57
N VAL A 180 -15.97 -3.96 -7.04
CA VAL A 180 -16.15 -2.66 -7.72
C VAL A 180 -14.88 -2.17 -8.44
N GLY A 181 -13.77 -2.92 -8.34
CA GLY A 181 -12.47 -2.57 -8.90
C GLY A 181 -11.34 -2.63 -7.87
N ARG A 182 -10.14 -2.23 -8.30
CA ARG A 182 -8.95 -2.18 -7.43
C ARG A 182 -8.94 -0.91 -6.59
N LEU A 183 -9.08 -1.08 -5.27
CA LEU A 183 -9.27 0.00 -4.31
C LEU A 183 -7.95 0.35 -3.59
N GLY A 184 -7.45 1.57 -3.79
CA GLY A 184 -6.39 2.17 -2.98
C GLY A 184 -6.94 2.76 -1.68
N LEU A 185 -6.24 2.54 -0.58
CA LEU A 185 -6.71 2.85 0.79
C LEU A 185 -5.96 4.07 1.37
N GLY A 186 -6.68 5.15 1.64
CA GLY A 186 -6.15 6.31 2.34
C GLY A 186 -7.15 6.79 3.38
N ILE A 187 -6.72 7.59 4.33
CA ILE A 187 -7.59 8.14 5.36
C ILE A 187 -7.33 9.64 5.48
N CYS A 188 -8.39 10.43 5.25
CA CYS A 188 -8.44 11.85 5.61
C CYS A 188 -7.22 12.66 5.15
N TYR A 189 -6.26 12.89 6.05
CA TYR A 189 -5.07 13.71 5.83
C TYR A 189 -4.16 13.17 4.73
N ASP A 190 -4.22 11.87 4.45
CA ASP A 190 -3.52 11.23 3.33
C ASP A 190 -3.84 11.87 1.97
N VAL A 191 -5.04 12.45 1.80
CA VAL A 191 -5.43 13.16 0.57
C VAL A 191 -4.52 14.33 0.25
N ARG A 192 -3.79 14.89 1.23
CA ARG A 192 -2.88 16.01 0.99
C ARG A 192 -1.56 15.62 0.33
N PHE A 193 -1.23 14.34 0.34
CA PHE A 193 0.05 13.80 -0.14
C PHE A 193 -0.16 13.12 -1.49
N PRO A 194 0.05 13.82 -2.63
CA PRO A 194 -0.18 13.25 -3.96
C PRO A 194 0.63 11.98 -4.20
N GLU A 195 1.82 11.86 -3.60
CA GLU A 195 2.72 10.72 -3.69
C GLU A 195 2.04 9.38 -3.42
N LEU A 196 1.23 9.29 -2.36
CA LEU A 196 0.51 8.07 -2.01
C LEU A 196 -0.49 7.68 -3.11
N SER A 197 -1.15 8.67 -3.69
CA SER A 197 -2.19 8.50 -4.71
C SER A 197 -1.58 8.11 -6.06
N LEU A 198 -0.47 8.76 -6.42
CA LEU A 198 0.33 8.41 -7.59
C LEU A 198 0.89 7.00 -7.47
N TRP A 199 1.36 6.61 -6.29
CA TRP A 199 1.78 5.25 -6.01
C TRP A 199 0.63 4.27 -6.24
N TYR A 200 -0.55 4.52 -5.66
CA TYR A 200 -1.72 3.65 -5.85
C TYR A 200 -2.08 3.46 -7.32
N ARG A 201 -2.12 4.55 -8.11
CA ARG A 201 -2.38 4.46 -9.56
C ARG A 201 -1.30 3.67 -10.29
N ARG A 202 -0.02 3.80 -9.95
CA ARG A 202 1.06 2.98 -10.52
C ARG A 202 0.91 1.51 -10.15
N GLN A 203 0.42 1.21 -8.95
CA GLN A 203 0.07 -0.15 -8.54
C GLN A 203 -1.22 -0.67 -9.18
N GLY A 204 -1.89 0.14 -10.02
CA GLY A 204 -3.07 -0.21 -10.78
C GLY A 204 -4.39 -0.03 -10.04
N ALA A 205 -4.46 0.87 -9.06
CA ALA A 205 -5.73 1.31 -8.49
C ALA A 205 -6.65 1.87 -9.58
N GLU A 206 -7.93 1.57 -9.47
CA GLU A 206 -9.02 2.11 -10.27
C GLU A 206 -9.89 3.07 -9.45
N ILE A 207 -9.93 2.83 -8.14
CA ILE A 207 -10.62 3.65 -7.14
C ILE A 207 -9.60 4.03 -6.06
N LEU A 208 -9.61 5.28 -5.62
CA LEU A 208 -8.93 5.74 -4.42
C LEU A 208 -9.98 6.07 -3.37
N SER A 209 -9.66 5.82 -2.10
CA SER A 209 -10.56 6.14 -1.00
C SER A 209 -9.90 7.07 0.01
N TYR A 210 -10.69 8.03 0.51
CA TYR A 210 -10.29 8.93 1.60
C TYR A 210 -11.43 9.12 2.59
N PRO A 211 -11.89 8.07 3.28
CA PRO A 211 -12.74 8.22 4.45
C PRO A 211 -12.16 9.24 5.43
N ALA A 212 -13.00 10.13 5.97
CA ALA A 212 -12.47 11.27 6.70
C ALA A 212 -13.39 11.90 7.75
N ALA A 213 -12.76 12.61 8.69
CA ALA A 213 -13.42 13.51 9.63
C ALA A 213 -12.82 14.92 9.55
N PHE A 214 -12.90 15.54 8.36
CA PHE A 214 -12.34 16.88 8.09
C PHE A 214 -12.95 17.94 9.01
N THR A 215 -12.13 18.87 9.50
CA THR A 215 -12.61 20.05 10.23
C THR A 215 -13.36 21.00 9.30
N VAL A 216 -14.40 21.67 9.79
CA VAL A 216 -15.30 22.51 8.97
C VAL A 216 -14.56 23.56 8.14
N ASN A 217 -13.71 24.38 8.77
CA ASN A 217 -13.00 25.47 8.08
C ASN A 217 -12.06 24.95 6.98
N THR A 218 -11.38 23.84 7.25
CA THR A 218 -10.45 23.23 6.29
C THR A 218 -11.21 22.51 5.19
N GLY A 219 -12.32 21.84 5.52
CA GLY A 219 -13.18 21.14 4.58
C GLY A 219 -13.80 22.09 3.56
N LEU A 220 -14.35 23.22 4.03
CA LEU A 220 -14.93 24.27 3.19
C LEU A 220 -13.99 24.73 2.08
N ALA A 221 -12.69 24.80 2.35
CA ALA A 221 -11.69 25.28 1.39
C ALA A 221 -11.03 24.16 0.57
N HIS A 222 -10.82 22.98 1.16
CA HIS A 222 -9.89 21.99 0.61
C HIS A 222 -10.51 20.64 0.27
N TRP A 223 -11.68 20.30 0.79
CA TRP A 223 -12.24 18.95 0.65
C TRP A 223 -12.47 18.59 -0.82
N GLU A 224 -13.37 19.30 -1.49
CA GLU A 224 -13.67 19.06 -2.90
C GLU A 224 -12.43 19.26 -3.81
N PRO A 225 -11.65 20.36 -3.71
CA PRO A 225 -10.50 20.56 -4.60
C PRO A 225 -9.45 19.45 -4.51
N LEU A 226 -9.16 18.95 -3.30
CA LEU A 226 -8.18 17.87 -3.14
C LEU A 226 -8.72 16.55 -3.70
N LEU A 227 -9.96 16.16 -3.38
CA LEU A 227 -10.54 14.91 -3.88
C LEU A 227 -10.61 14.91 -5.41
N ARG A 228 -11.03 16.02 -6.02
CA ARG A 228 -11.08 16.17 -7.48
C ARG A 228 -9.69 16.16 -8.10
N ALA A 229 -8.71 16.82 -7.48
CA ALA A 229 -7.32 16.76 -7.94
C ALA A 229 -6.80 15.32 -7.95
N ARG A 230 -7.05 14.53 -6.89
CA ARG A 230 -6.68 13.10 -6.85
C ARG A 230 -7.36 12.33 -7.97
N ALA A 231 -8.64 12.55 -8.21
CA ALA A 231 -9.36 11.86 -9.27
C ALA A 231 -8.76 12.16 -10.66
N ILE A 232 -8.52 13.45 -10.96
CA ILE A 232 -7.99 13.92 -12.24
C ILE A 232 -6.55 13.43 -12.46
N GLU A 233 -5.64 13.71 -11.52
CA GLU A 233 -4.20 13.42 -11.72
C GLU A 233 -3.90 11.92 -11.75
N THR A 234 -4.76 11.12 -11.10
CA THR A 234 -4.63 9.66 -11.07
C THR A 234 -5.60 8.96 -12.01
N GLN A 235 -6.48 9.67 -12.72
CA GLN A 235 -7.57 9.14 -13.56
C GLN A 235 -8.21 7.90 -12.94
N SER A 236 -8.70 8.10 -11.71
CA SER A 236 -9.32 7.07 -10.88
C SER A 236 -10.58 7.66 -10.27
N TYR A 237 -11.55 6.80 -9.96
CA TYR A 237 -12.65 7.23 -9.11
C TYR A 237 -12.09 7.58 -7.72
N VAL A 238 -12.68 8.58 -7.06
CA VAL A 238 -12.37 8.90 -5.66
C VAL A 238 -13.63 8.76 -4.83
N VAL A 239 -13.59 7.92 -3.81
CA VAL A 239 -14.71 7.65 -2.90
C VAL A 239 -14.35 8.14 -1.51
N ALA A 240 -15.11 9.10 -1.00
CA ALA A 240 -14.78 9.77 0.27
C ALA A 240 -16.01 9.88 1.16
N ALA A 241 -16.19 8.88 2.02
CA ALA A 241 -17.16 8.91 3.10
C ALA A 241 -16.68 9.85 4.22
N ALA A 242 -17.54 10.72 4.72
CA ALA A 242 -17.14 11.75 5.67
C ALA A 242 -18.01 11.78 6.94
N GLN A 243 -17.39 12.16 8.05
CA GLN A 243 -18.12 12.65 9.22
C GLN A 243 -18.71 14.03 8.93
N THR A 244 -19.87 14.34 9.51
CA THR A 244 -20.56 15.63 9.37
C THR A 244 -21.11 16.12 10.71
N GLY A 245 -21.49 17.40 10.78
CA GLY A 245 -22.22 17.96 11.90
C GLY A 245 -21.38 18.10 13.17
N LYS A 246 -22.06 18.22 14.32
CA LYS A 246 -21.45 18.45 15.64
C LYS A 246 -21.37 17.13 16.42
N HIS A 247 -20.15 16.65 16.69
CA HIS A 247 -19.89 15.42 17.45
C HIS A 247 -19.97 15.66 18.96
N ASN A 248 -19.44 16.80 19.40
CA ASN A 248 -19.46 17.28 20.78
C ASN A 248 -19.22 18.79 20.80
N ASP A 249 -19.12 19.41 21.98
CA ASP A 249 -18.97 20.86 22.11
C ASP A 249 -17.70 21.45 21.49
N LYS A 250 -16.67 20.64 21.24
CA LYS A 250 -15.37 21.07 20.75
C LYS A 250 -15.04 20.55 19.35
N ARG A 251 -15.86 19.66 18.78
CA ARG A 251 -15.57 18.99 17.50
C ARG A 251 -16.79 18.94 16.58
N SER A 252 -16.60 19.48 15.39
CA SER A 252 -17.53 19.37 14.26
C SER A 252 -16.77 19.01 12.99
N SER A 253 -17.43 18.28 12.09
CA SER A 253 -16.86 17.89 10.80
C SER A 253 -17.66 18.41 9.61
N TYR A 254 -16.96 18.58 8.50
CA TYR A 254 -17.47 19.24 7.30
C TYR A 254 -18.59 18.47 6.58
N GLY A 255 -18.55 17.13 6.59
CA GLY A 255 -19.46 16.32 5.77
C GLY A 255 -19.05 16.33 4.31
N HIS A 256 -20.03 16.53 3.42
CA HIS A 256 -19.87 16.46 1.96
C HIS A 256 -19.25 15.14 1.49
N SER A 257 -19.73 14.02 2.04
CA SER A 257 -19.36 12.69 1.55
C SER A 257 -19.70 12.58 0.07
N MET A 258 -18.76 12.11 -0.76
CA MET A 258 -18.92 12.18 -2.21
C MET A 258 -18.19 11.08 -2.98
N VAL A 259 -18.57 10.96 -4.26
CA VAL A 259 -17.88 10.18 -5.28
C VAL A 259 -17.49 11.11 -6.43
N VAL A 260 -16.22 11.08 -6.80
CA VAL A 260 -15.67 11.80 -7.96
C VAL A 260 -15.28 10.80 -9.03
N ASP A 261 -15.61 11.08 -10.28
CA ASP A 261 -15.23 10.24 -11.42
C ASP A 261 -13.79 10.49 -11.90
N PRO A 262 -13.24 9.64 -12.80
CA PRO A 262 -11.87 9.79 -13.31
C PRO A 262 -11.59 11.08 -14.09
N TRP A 263 -12.62 11.86 -14.45
CA TRP A 263 -12.50 13.15 -15.11
C TRP A 263 -12.61 14.33 -14.13
N GLY A 264 -12.88 14.05 -12.85
CA GLY A 264 -12.99 15.03 -11.79
C GLY A 264 -14.40 15.59 -11.60
N ALA A 265 -15.45 14.98 -12.16
CA ALA A 265 -16.82 15.37 -11.87
C ALA A 265 -17.30 14.72 -10.57
N VAL A 266 -17.97 15.49 -9.70
CA VAL A 266 -18.64 14.96 -8.51
C VAL A 266 -19.96 14.33 -8.97
N ILE A 267 -20.01 13.00 -9.00
CA ILE A 267 -21.15 12.24 -9.55
C ILE A 267 -22.17 11.83 -8.49
N ALA A 268 -21.80 11.89 -7.21
CA ALA A 268 -22.71 11.69 -6.08
C ALA A 268 -22.18 12.46 -4.86
N GLN A 269 -23.07 13.04 -4.08
CA GLN A 269 -22.75 13.71 -2.82
C GLN A 269 -23.92 13.60 -1.84
N CYS A 270 -23.64 13.39 -0.56
CA CYS A 270 -24.65 13.43 0.49
C CYS A 270 -25.19 14.85 0.71
N SER A 271 -26.44 14.96 1.14
CA SER A 271 -26.97 16.18 1.74
C SER A 271 -26.31 16.47 3.09
N GLU A 272 -26.54 17.65 3.68
CA GLU A 272 -25.94 18.07 4.96
C GLU A 272 -26.65 17.45 6.17
N ASN A 273 -26.67 16.11 6.23
CA ASN A 273 -27.29 15.31 7.28
C ASN A 273 -26.60 13.95 7.43
N VAL A 274 -27.03 13.15 8.41
CA VAL A 274 -26.66 11.74 8.53
C VAL A 274 -27.45 10.94 7.51
N ASP A 275 -26.80 10.54 6.41
CA ASP A 275 -27.42 9.83 5.30
C ASP A 275 -26.36 9.19 4.38
N MET A 276 -26.76 8.69 3.21
CA MET A 276 -25.86 8.17 2.18
C MET A 276 -26.20 8.70 0.79
N CYS A 277 -25.23 8.62 -0.11
CA CYS A 277 -25.43 8.80 -1.54
C CYS A 277 -25.00 7.53 -2.31
N PHE A 278 -25.46 7.42 -3.55
CA PHE A 278 -25.25 6.25 -4.40
C PHE A 278 -24.56 6.66 -5.68
N ALA A 279 -23.63 5.84 -6.16
CA ALA A 279 -22.95 6.05 -7.44
C ALA A 279 -22.77 4.73 -8.17
N GLU A 280 -22.72 4.79 -9.50
CA GLU A 280 -22.31 3.69 -10.35
C GLU A 280 -20.82 3.89 -10.72
N ILE A 281 -19.98 2.91 -10.39
CA ILE A 281 -18.60 2.86 -10.84
C ILE A 281 -18.56 2.18 -12.20
N ASN A 282 -18.04 2.85 -13.23
CA ASN A 282 -17.91 2.33 -14.59
C ASN A 282 -16.42 2.22 -14.97
N LEU A 283 -15.87 1.01 -14.91
CA LEU A 283 -14.45 0.79 -15.20
C LEU A 283 -14.11 0.90 -16.70
N ASP A 284 -15.10 0.76 -17.59
CA ASP A 284 -14.88 1.00 -19.02
C ASP A 284 -14.66 2.49 -19.31
N TYR A 285 -15.43 3.37 -18.66
CA TYR A 285 -15.23 4.81 -18.74
C TYR A 285 -13.86 5.23 -18.20
N LEU A 286 -13.44 4.64 -17.08
CA LEU A 286 -12.10 4.86 -16.54
C LEU A 286 -11.01 4.47 -17.55
N ASN A 287 -11.15 3.34 -18.23
CA ASN A 287 -10.20 2.89 -19.24
C ASN A 287 -10.20 3.80 -20.48
N GLU A 288 -11.37 4.30 -20.88
CA GLU A 288 -11.50 5.30 -21.95
C GLU A 288 -10.74 6.58 -21.60
N VAL A 289 -10.94 7.14 -20.40
CA VAL A 289 -10.24 8.35 -19.92
C VAL A 289 -8.71 8.14 -19.94
N ARG A 290 -8.23 7.00 -19.45
CA ARG A 290 -6.79 6.66 -19.44
C ARG A 290 -6.21 6.50 -20.84
N THR A 291 -7.00 6.05 -21.81
CA THR A 291 -6.60 5.90 -23.21
C THR A 291 -6.59 7.25 -23.92
N MET A 292 -7.62 8.08 -23.73
CA MET A 292 -7.72 9.41 -24.34
C MET A 292 -6.67 10.39 -23.82
N GLN A 293 -6.32 10.29 -22.53
CA GLN A 293 -5.28 11.11 -21.91
C GLN A 293 -4.24 10.22 -21.22
N PRO A 294 -3.22 9.72 -21.93
CA PRO A 294 -2.23 8.80 -21.37
C PRO A 294 -1.18 9.53 -20.49
N VAL A 295 -1.61 10.32 -19.51
CA VAL A 295 -0.75 11.19 -18.69
C VAL A 295 0.37 10.45 -17.95
N PHE A 296 0.16 9.17 -17.61
CA PHE A 296 1.21 8.34 -16.98
C PHE A 296 2.32 7.93 -17.96
N GLN A 297 2.06 7.92 -19.28
CA GLN A 297 3.08 7.70 -20.31
C GLN A 297 3.89 8.96 -20.60
N HIS A 298 3.37 10.14 -20.23
CA HIS A 298 4.03 11.43 -20.44
C HIS A 298 4.93 11.87 -19.27
N ARG A 299 5.02 11.07 -18.21
CA ARG A 299 5.90 11.36 -17.07
C ARG A 299 7.37 11.37 -17.51
N ARG A 300 8.11 12.37 -17.05
CA ARG A 300 9.53 12.56 -17.36
C ARG A 300 10.40 11.81 -16.35
N ASN A 301 10.36 10.49 -16.43
CA ASN A 301 11.12 9.60 -15.54
C ASN A 301 12.65 9.78 -15.66
N ASP A 302 13.10 10.44 -16.73
CA ASP A 302 14.48 10.87 -16.97
C ASP A 302 14.87 12.16 -16.21
N LEU A 303 13.90 12.92 -15.69
CA LEU A 303 14.13 14.16 -14.93
C LEU A 303 13.77 14.00 -13.46
N TYR A 304 12.72 13.23 -13.17
CA TYR A 304 12.28 12.93 -11.82
C TYR A 304 11.79 11.50 -11.74
N SER A 305 12.10 10.83 -10.65
CA SER A 305 11.57 9.50 -10.34
C SER A 305 10.88 9.51 -8.99
N PHE A 306 9.79 8.75 -8.89
CA PHE A 306 9.06 8.57 -7.65
C PHE A 306 9.36 7.19 -7.09
N HIS A 307 10.03 7.14 -5.93
CA HIS A 307 10.38 5.92 -5.22
C HIS A 307 9.43 5.67 -4.05
N ALA A 308 9.03 4.41 -3.86
CA ALA A 308 8.20 3.98 -2.74
C ALA A 308 8.77 2.71 -2.11
N ASN A 309 8.99 2.73 -0.79
CA ASN A 309 9.46 1.57 -0.04
C ASN A 309 8.30 0.57 0.17
N SER A 310 8.07 -0.30 -0.80
CA SER A 310 7.02 -1.33 -0.74
C SER A 310 7.64 -2.73 -0.84
N ALA A 311 7.59 -3.46 0.27
CA ALA A 311 8.03 -4.86 0.31
C ALA A 311 6.95 -5.76 -0.30
N THR A 312 7.36 -6.73 -1.11
CA THR A 312 6.51 -7.75 -1.71
C THR A 312 6.94 -9.13 -1.23
N THR A 313 6.04 -10.12 -1.33
CA THR A 313 6.38 -11.51 -1.05
C THR A 313 6.77 -12.20 -2.36
N PRO A 314 7.89 -12.94 -2.41
CA PRO A 314 8.24 -13.73 -3.58
C PRO A 314 7.15 -14.77 -3.88
N SER A 315 6.58 -14.73 -5.09
CA SER A 315 5.53 -15.67 -5.52
C SER A 315 6.07 -16.92 -6.22
N GLY A 316 7.37 -16.98 -6.52
CA GLY A 316 8.02 -18.09 -7.23
C GLY A 316 9.54 -17.93 -7.32
N GLU A 317 10.16 -18.71 -8.22
CA GLU A 317 11.59 -18.58 -8.51
C GLU A 317 11.90 -17.27 -9.24
N LEU A 318 13.02 -16.66 -8.88
CA LEU A 318 13.53 -15.45 -9.53
C LEU A 318 14.70 -15.80 -10.46
N ASN A 319 14.90 -14.99 -11.50
CA ASN A 319 16.00 -15.18 -12.45
C ASN A 319 17.21 -14.31 -12.04
N PHE A 320 18.39 -14.91 -12.05
CA PHE A 320 19.66 -14.24 -11.79
C PHE A 320 20.67 -14.60 -12.89
N GLY A 321 20.72 -13.84 -13.98
CA GLY A 321 21.62 -14.07 -15.11
C GLY A 321 21.55 -15.48 -15.71
N GLY A 322 20.34 -16.06 -15.78
CA GLY A 322 20.09 -17.42 -16.25
C GLY A 322 20.00 -18.48 -15.15
N HIS A 323 20.36 -18.15 -13.91
CA HIS A 323 20.19 -19.01 -12.75
C HIS A 323 18.81 -18.84 -12.11
N LYS A 324 18.24 -19.93 -11.59
CA LYS A 324 16.99 -19.89 -10.81
C LYS A 324 17.29 -19.76 -9.32
N ILE A 325 16.80 -18.69 -8.73
CA ILE A 325 16.90 -18.41 -7.29
C ILE A 325 15.60 -18.85 -6.63
N SER A 326 15.70 -19.81 -5.71
CA SER A 326 14.54 -20.26 -4.92
C SER A 326 14.05 -19.15 -3.99
N LYS A 327 12.73 -18.99 -3.89
CA LYS A 327 12.08 -18.08 -2.92
C LYS A 327 12.56 -18.30 -1.48
N ASP A 328 12.94 -19.52 -1.12
CA ASP A 328 13.36 -19.85 0.23
C ASP A 328 14.69 -19.18 0.59
N THR A 329 15.51 -18.87 -0.41
CA THR A 329 16.81 -18.17 -0.29
C THR A 329 16.70 -16.65 -0.43
N VAL A 330 15.53 -16.13 -0.79
CA VAL A 330 15.24 -14.69 -0.91
C VAL A 330 14.67 -14.20 0.42
N PHE A 331 15.34 -13.26 1.07
CA PHE A 331 14.92 -12.76 2.39
C PHE A 331 14.26 -11.37 2.34
N TYR A 332 14.36 -10.67 1.22
CA TYR A 332 13.64 -9.41 1.00
C TYR A 332 13.35 -9.18 -0.49
N GLN A 333 12.21 -8.59 -0.81
CA GLN A 333 11.82 -8.28 -2.18
C GLN A 333 10.99 -6.99 -2.20
N THR A 334 11.16 -6.16 -3.23
CA THR A 334 10.33 -5.00 -3.55
C THR A 334 9.61 -5.23 -4.88
N GLY A 335 8.98 -4.20 -5.45
CA GLY A 335 8.48 -4.27 -6.83
C GLY A 335 9.58 -4.22 -7.90
N LEU A 336 10.84 -3.93 -7.52
CA LEU A 336 11.93 -3.65 -8.46
C LEU A 336 13.22 -4.42 -8.16
N SER A 337 13.46 -4.85 -6.93
CA SER A 337 14.68 -5.54 -6.51
C SER A 337 14.39 -6.71 -5.56
N TYR A 338 15.37 -7.60 -5.40
CA TYR A 338 15.32 -8.70 -4.43
C TYR A 338 16.70 -8.95 -3.83
N ALA A 339 16.71 -9.34 -2.54
CA ALA A 339 17.91 -9.66 -1.79
C ALA A 339 17.90 -11.14 -1.41
N PHE A 340 19.02 -11.82 -1.65
CA PHE A 340 19.15 -13.27 -1.50
C PHE A 340 20.52 -13.67 -0.97
N VAL A 341 20.57 -14.84 -0.33
CA VAL A 341 21.82 -15.37 0.24
C VAL A 341 22.75 -15.90 -0.85
N ASN A 342 24.06 -15.77 -0.63
CA ASN A 342 25.07 -16.21 -1.59
C ASN A 342 25.33 -17.73 -1.47
N LEU A 343 25.45 -18.41 -2.61
CA LEU A 343 25.81 -19.83 -2.72
C LEU A 343 27.24 -20.11 -2.23
N LYS A 344 28.16 -19.17 -2.49
CA LYS A 344 29.58 -19.27 -2.12
C LYS A 344 30.06 -17.96 -1.48
N PRO A 345 29.60 -17.63 -0.27
CA PRO A 345 29.93 -16.35 0.36
C PRO A 345 31.44 -16.21 0.58
N ALA A 346 31.97 -15.00 0.34
CA ALA A 346 33.37 -14.64 0.63
C ALA A 346 33.66 -14.61 2.14
N VAL A 347 32.68 -14.16 2.92
CA VAL A 347 32.63 -14.23 4.39
C VAL A 347 31.20 -14.51 4.83
N GLU A 348 31.01 -14.97 6.07
CA GLU A 348 29.67 -15.12 6.65
C GLU A 348 28.88 -13.80 6.58
N GLY A 349 27.64 -13.86 6.12
CA GLY A 349 26.81 -12.66 5.90
C GLY A 349 27.00 -11.96 4.55
N HIS A 350 27.88 -12.45 3.67
CA HIS A 350 27.95 -11.97 2.30
C HIS A 350 26.65 -12.34 1.54
N VAL A 351 25.83 -11.34 1.27
CA VAL A 351 24.57 -11.44 0.51
C VAL A 351 24.59 -10.61 -0.77
N LEU A 352 23.63 -10.89 -1.66
CA LEU A 352 23.49 -10.23 -2.96
C LEU A 352 22.14 -9.53 -3.07
N ILE A 353 22.11 -8.44 -3.86
CA ILE A 353 20.89 -7.70 -4.18
C ILE A 353 20.87 -7.43 -5.68
N SER A 354 19.78 -7.77 -6.35
CA SER A 354 19.65 -7.60 -7.80
C SER A 354 18.31 -6.96 -8.17
N PRO A 355 18.25 -6.23 -9.30
CA PRO A 355 16.97 -5.81 -9.87
C PRO A 355 16.19 -7.03 -10.36
N LEU A 356 14.86 -7.00 -10.27
CA LEU A 356 13.99 -8.04 -10.82
C LEU A 356 14.09 -8.12 -12.35
N ARG A 357 14.29 -6.99 -13.02
CA ARG A 357 14.57 -6.94 -14.45
C ARG A 357 15.99 -7.45 -14.69
N ASP A 358 16.12 -8.43 -15.58
CA ASP A 358 17.42 -9.00 -15.96
C ASP A 358 18.17 -8.02 -16.87
N VAL A 359 19.11 -7.28 -16.28
CA VAL A 359 19.99 -6.31 -16.96
C VAL A 359 21.43 -6.61 -16.67
N LEU A 360 22.29 -6.45 -17.67
CA LEU A 360 23.70 -6.80 -17.55
C LEU A 360 24.47 -5.72 -16.81
N ARG A 361 24.14 -4.45 -17.06
CA ARG A 361 24.96 -3.30 -16.67
C ARG A 361 24.21 -2.31 -15.77
N LEU A 362 24.94 -1.64 -14.87
CA LEU A 362 24.35 -0.60 -14.01
C LEU A 362 23.72 0.54 -14.81
N ASN A 363 24.31 0.93 -15.94
CA ASN A 363 23.80 2.01 -16.79
C ASN A 363 22.57 1.61 -17.64
N GLU A 364 22.12 0.36 -17.55
CA GLU A 364 20.87 -0.11 -18.16
C GLU A 364 19.69 -0.01 -17.19
N LEU A 365 19.94 0.30 -15.91
CA LEU A 365 18.91 0.57 -14.92
C LEU A 365 18.23 1.91 -15.19
N THR A 366 16.94 1.97 -14.88
CA THR A 366 16.24 3.25 -14.71
C THR A 366 16.65 3.90 -13.39
N ASP A 367 16.40 5.21 -13.25
CA ASP A 367 16.66 5.93 -12.00
C ASP A 367 15.87 5.34 -10.82
N GLU A 368 14.66 4.87 -11.06
CA GLU A 368 13.83 4.23 -10.05
C GLU A 368 14.38 2.87 -9.61
N GLU A 369 14.83 2.03 -10.54
CA GLU A 369 15.50 0.77 -10.20
C GLU A 369 16.82 1.02 -9.47
N THR A 370 17.57 2.04 -9.87
CA THR A 370 18.82 2.43 -9.21
C THR A 370 18.55 2.89 -7.77
N ALA A 371 17.55 3.75 -7.58
CA ALA A 371 17.14 4.23 -6.26
C ALA A 371 16.68 3.06 -5.38
N ASP A 372 15.79 2.19 -5.88
CA ASP A 372 15.31 1.04 -5.13
C ASP A 372 16.47 0.09 -4.77
N LEU A 373 17.33 -0.27 -5.73
CA LEU A 373 18.45 -1.19 -5.53
C LEU A 373 19.36 -0.75 -4.38
N PHE A 374 19.74 0.53 -4.33
CA PHE A 374 20.63 1.04 -3.27
C PHE A 374 19.89 1.40 -1.96
N ILE A 375 18.60 1.72 -2.01
CA ILE A 375 17.79 1.85 -0.79
C ILE A 375 17.59 0.47 -0.14
N VAL A 376 17.40 -0.59 -0.93
CA VAL A 376 17.40 -1.97 -0.47
C VAL A 376 18.78 -2.33 0.09
N ALA A 377 19.88 -1.98 -0.59
CA ALA A 377 21.23 -2.17 -0.07
C ALA A 377 21.45 -1.55 1.31
N LYS A 378 20.98 -0.32 1.52
CA LYS A 378 21.03 0.34 2.83
C LYS A 378 20.27 -0.45 3.91
N ARG A 379 19.07 -0.94 3.61
CA ARG A 379 18.26 -1.75 4.55
C ARG A 379 18.94 -3.07 4.88
N VAL A 380 19.38 -3.79 3.85
CA VAL A 380 20.07 -5.08 3.98
C VAL A 380 21.35 -4.89 4.79
N GLN A 381 22.17 -3.88 4.50
CA GLN A 381 23.38 -3.57 5.26
C GLN A 381 23.08 -3.45 6.76
N SER A 382 22.07 -2.66 7.15
CA SER A 382 21.70 -2.50 8.56
C SER A 382 21.29 -3.81 9.23
N VAL A 383 20.56 -4.68 8.52
CA VAL A 383 20.15 -5.99 9.05
C VAL A 383 21.35 -6.93 9.18
N ILE A 384 22.20 -7.01 8.16
CA ILE A 384 23.39 -7.86 8.16
C ILE A 384 24.36 -7.43 9.28
N GLU A 385 24.65 -6.13 9.42
CA GLU A 385 25.49 -5.60 10.50
C GLU A 385 24.95 -5.95 11.88
N LYS A 386 23.63 -5.79 12.10
CA LYS A 386 22.97 -6.19 13.34
C LYS A 386 23.09 -7.69 13.62
N VAL A 387 22.93 -8.53 12.60
CA VAL A 387 22.99 -9.99 12.75
C VAL A 387 24.40 -10.48 13.10
N TYR A 388 25.43 -9.87 12.52
CA TYR A 388 26.82 -10.30 12.68
C TYR A 388 27.61 -9.50 13.72
N GLY A 389 26.98 -8.53 14.38
CA GLY A 389 27.60 -7.69 15.39
C GLY A 389 28.73 -6.84 14.82
N THR A 390 28.59 -6.36 13.60
CA THR A 390 29.60 -5.54 12.90
C THR A 390 29.11 -4.10 12.75
N THR A 391 30.03 -3.16 12.57
CA THR A 391 29.73 -1.73 12.35
C THR A 391 30.24 -1.24 11.00
N SER A 392 30.63 -2.16 10.12
CA SER A 392 31.26 -1.86 8.85
C SER A 392 30.87 -2.91 7.83
N SER A 393 30.67 -2.45 6.59
CA SER A 393 30.35 -3.29 5.44
C SER A 393 31.08 -2.76 4.20
N THR A 394 31.52 -3.67 3.33
CA THR A 394 31.93 -3.33 1.96
C THR A 394 30.73 -3.52 1.04
N ILE A 395 30.42 -2.47 0.28
CA ILE A 395 29.40 -2.47 -0.77
C ILE A 395 30.14 -2.43 -2.10
N ALA A 396 29.95 -3.45 -2.94
CA ALA A 396 30.65 -3.56 -4.21
C ALA A 396 29.71 -3.94 -5.34
N VAL A 397 29.98 -3.42 -6.54
CA VAL A 397 29.31 -3.82 -7.79
C VAL A 397 30.40 -4.06 -8.83
N GLN A 398 30.42 -5.25 -9.40
CA GLN A 398 31.30 -5.60 -10.51
C GLN A 398 30.51 -5.39 -11.81
N ASP A 399 30.68 -4.23 -12.44
CA ASP A 399 29.93 -3.85 -13.66
C ASP A 399 30.77 -4.08 -14.93
N GLY A 400 30.59 -5.25 -15.54
CA GLY A 400 31.28 -5.69 -16.75
C GLY A 400 32.43 -6.68 -16.52
N PRO A 401 32.87 -7.41 -17.57
CA PRO A 401 33.86 -8.50 -17.44
C PRO A 401 35.21 -8.08 -16.83
N LEU A 402 35.70 -6.88 -17.17
CA LEU A 402 36.98 -6.38 -16.64
C LEU A 402 36.90 -5.92 -15.18
N ALA A 403 35.68 -5.73 -14.66
CA ALA A 403 35.44 -5.47 -13.25
C ALA A 403 35.27 -6.77 -12.42
N GLY A 404 35.39 -7.94 -13.06
CA GLY A 404 35.24 -9.25 -12.42
C GLY A 404 33.81 -9.79 -12.40
N GLN A 405 32.86 -9.19 -13.14
CA GLN A 405 31.47 -9.64 -13.16
C GLN A 405 31.36 -11.08 -13.66
N SER A 406 30.91 -12.00 -12.81
CA SER A 406 30.81 -13.42 -13.15
C SER A 406 29.43 -13.82 -13.67
N VAL A 407 28.37 -13.27 -13.08
CA VAL A 407 26.98 -13.48 -13.51
C VAL A 407 26.50 -12.29 -14.34
N LYS A 408 25.88 -12.56 -15.48
CA LYS A 408 25.42 -11.57 -16.47
C LYS A 408 24.11 -10.87 -16.05
N HIS A 409 24.08 -10.39 -14.82
CA HIS A 409 22.96 -9.64 -14.23
C HIS A 409 23.53 -8.72 -13.17
N VAL A 410 23.08 -7.47 -13.07
CA VAL A 410 23.48 -6.54 -12.01
C VAL A 410 23.25 -7.18 -10.64
N HIS A 411 24.28 -7.12 -9.79
CA HIS A 411 24.16 -7.47 -8.37
C HIS A 411 25.08 -6.62 -7.51
N VAL A 412 24.54 -6.18 -6.38
CA VAL A 412 25.27 -5.49 -5.31
C VAL A 412 25.70 -6.52 -4.29
N HIS A 413 26.99 -6.57 -4.01
CA HIS A 413 27.55 -7.34 -2.90
C HIS A 413 27.45 -6.54 -1.61
N ILE A 414 26.86 -7.15 -0.57
CA ILE A 414 26.90 -6.62 0.79
C ILE A 414 27.77 -7.57 1.60
N VAL A 415 28.94 -7.09 2.03
CA VAL A 415 29.95 -7.91 2.72
C VAL A 415 30.22 -7.30 4.10
N PRO A 416 29.68 -7.87 5.21
CA PRO A 416 29.97 -7.35 6.55
C PRO A 416 31.45 -7.54 6.88
N ARG A 417 32.04 -6.55 7.56
CA ARG A 417 33.48 -6.50 7.83
C ARG A 417 33.78 -6.67 9.32
N LYS A 418 34.83 -7.43 9.62
CA LYS A 418 35.37 -7.60 10.98
C LYS A 418 36.85 -7.24 11.02
N PRO A 419 37.38 -6.75 12.15
CA PRO A 419 38.82 -6.50 12.28
C PRO A 419 39.64 -7.74 11.90
N GLY A 420 40.54 -7.59 10.93
CA GLY A 420 41.46 -8.64 10.49
C GLY A 420 40.91 -9.64 9.46
N ASP A 421 39.69 -9.45 8.92
CA ASP A 421 39.11 -10.35 7.91
C ASP A 421 39.86 -10.35 6.57
N PHE A 422 40.32 -9.18 6.11
CA PHE A 422 41.15 -8.97 4.92
C PHE A 422 42.13 -7.83 5.15
N LYS A 423 43.32 -7.90 4.54
CA LYS A 423 44.25 -6.76 4.50
C LYS A 423 43.92 -5.86 3.30
N GLU A 424 43.71 -4.58 3.54
CA GLU A 424 43.51 -3.56 2.48
C GLU A 424 42.49 -4.00 1.41
N ASP A 425 42.92 -4.02 0.13
CA ASP A 425 42.10 -4.34 -1.05
C ASP A 425 41.95 -5.84 -1.34
N GLN A 426 42.40 -6.72 -0.44
CA GLN A 426 42.27 -8.17 -0.64
C GLN A 426 40.82 -8.61 -0.87
N ILE A 427 39.84 -7.90 -0.29
CA ILE A 427 38.42 -8.19 -0.50
C ILE A 427 38.03 -8.17 -1.98
N TYR A 428 38.58 -7.26 -2.79
CA TYR A 428 38.23 -7.18 -4.22
C TYR A 428 38.77 -8.39 -5.00
N LYS A 429 39.96 -8.87 -4.64
CA LYS A 429 40.53 -10.10 -5.21
C LYS A 429 39.73 -11.34 -4.80
N GLU A 430 39.21 -11.35 -3.57
CA GLU A 430 38.33 -12.41 -3.11
C GLU A 430 36.98 -12.38 -3.83
N LEU A 431 36.36 -11.21 -4.00
CA LEU A 431 35.11 -11.06 -4.76
C LEU A 431 35.25 -11.54 -6.20
N GLU A 432 36.39 -11.31 -6.86
CA GLU A 432 36.66 -11.78 -8.23
C GLU A 432 36.71 -13.31 -8.36
N LYS A 433 37.04 -14.04 -7.27
CA LYS A 433 37.24 -15.50 -7.31
C LYS A 433 36.31 -16.32 -6.43
N HIS A 434 35.54 -15.72 -5.51
CA HIS A 434 34.80 -16.44 -4.46
C HIS A 434 33.81 -17.48 -4.99
N ASP A 435 33.30 -17.30 -6.21
CA ASP A 435 32.39 -18.22 -6.88
C ASP A 435 33.15 -19.33 -7.67
N ARG A 436 34.46 -19.15 -7.89
CA ARG A 436 35.36 -20.02 -8.69
C ARG A 436 36.49 -20.68 -7.88
N ASP A 437 36.55 -20.45 -6.57
CA ASP A 437 37.68 -20.82 -5.69
C ASP A 437 37.76 -22.31 -5.27
N GLY A 438 37.03 -23.21 -5.94
CA GLY A 438 37.05 -24.65 -5.66
C GLY A 438 36.34 -25.09 -4.36
N ARG A 439 35.91 -24.16 -3.48
CA ARG A 439 35.13 -24.51 -2.29
C ARG A 439 33.78 -25.14 -2.68
N PRO A 440 33.29 -26.14 -1.92
CA PRO A 440 31.98 -26.71 -2.18
C PRO A 440 30.89 -25.64 -2.03
N PRO A 441 29.86 -25.64 -2.88
CA PRO A 441 28.72 -24.76 -2.70
C PRO A 441 27.97 -25.11 -1.41
N ARG A 442 27.34 -24.11 -0.80
CA ARG A 442 26.44 -24.33 0.34
C ARG A 442 25.23 -25.17 -0.06
N THR A 443 24.68 -25.90 0.90
CA THR A 443 23.46 -26.67 0.69
C THR A 443 22.23 -25.76 0.64
N PRO A 444 21.15 -26.14 -0.07
CA PRO A 444 19.90 -25.39 -0.07
C PRO A 444 19.31 -25.18 1.33
N SER A 445 19.46 -26.16 2.22
CA SER A 445 18.96 -26.08 3.60
C SER A 445 19.69 -25.02 4.43
N GLU A 446 21.01 -24.92 4.30
CA GLU A 446 21.81 -23.88 4.97
C GLU A 446 21.44 -22.48 4.47
N MET A 447 21.24 -22.34 3.15
CA MET A 447 20.84 -21.08 2.53
C MET A 447 19.43 -20.65 2.97
N ALA A 448 18.46 -21.57 2.97
CA ALA A 448 17.10 -21.28 3.42
C ALA A 448 17.04 -20.89 4.91
N THR A 449 17.84 -21.55 5.75
CA THR A 449 17.91 -21.24 7.19
C THR A 449 18.48 -19.84 7.43
N GLU A 450 19.52 -19.45 6.70
CA GLU A 450 20.09 -18.10 6.79
C GLU A 450 19.13 -17.04 6.25
N ALA A 451 18.47 -17.28 5.13
CA ALA A 451 17.48 -16.37 4.58
C ALA A 451 16.30 -16.16 5.54
N GLU A 452 15.81 -17.21 6.21
CA GLU A 452 14.75 -17.10 7.22
C GLU A 452 15.18 -16.26 8.43
N LYS A 453 16.44 -16.38 8.85
CA LYS A 453 17.00 -15.52 9.92
C LYS A 453 16.93 -14.05 9.53
N TYR A 454 17.29 -13.70 8.30
CA TYR A 454 17.25 -12.31 7.83
C TYR A 454 15.82 -11.81 7.60
N ARG A 455 14.94 -12.65 7.05
CA ARG A 455 13.55 -12.32 6.74
C ARG A 455 12.77 -11.82 7.97
N LYS A 456 13.08 -12.35 9.17
CA LYS A 456 12.46 -11.92 10.44
C LYS A 456 12.87 -10.52 10.90
N LEU A 457 13.95 -9.98 10.35
CA LEU A 457 14.57 -8.71 10.74
C LEU A 457 14.44 -7.60 9.70
N MET A 458 13.97 -7.93 8.49
CA MET A 458 13.63 -7.00 7.42
C MET A 458 12.22 -6.43 7.61
#